data_AF-A0A6C1NB18-F1
#
_entry.id   AF-A0A6C1NB18-F1
#
_cell.length_a   1.000
_cell.length_b   1.000
_cell.length_c   1.000
_cell.angle_alpha   90.00
_cell.angle_beta   90.00
_cell.angle_gamma   90.00
#
_symmetry.space_group_name_H-M   'P 1'
#
loop_
_entity.id
_entity.type
_entity.pdbx_description
1 polymer ?
#
loop_
_entity_poly.entity_id
_entity_poly.type
_entity_poly.pdbx_seq_one_letter_code
_entity_poly.pdbx_strand_id
1 'polypeptide(L)'
;MSGIKSQDLGLLLKLVSLQKQEMAGRADRARLAWPDDWQDWEDDEYDAPKSFASEIRESDSFPLTTHTMRNLEAETGIGKTQISTGLRRCYGVGLAKKDRKTEVPRANAKSLLEFIVYGAKYVFPAKPGQLVRGIGTAFAAPVLENRLFSAGEFSPVWRDARGNKKGLEVEPLFKTVGYAVRKDPELYALLALVDAIRIGNPREANLAADLLKKQLEVNV
;
A
#
# COMPACT_ATOMS: atom_id res chain seq x y z
N MET A 1 -1.69 -26.37 2.73
CA MET A 1 -1.03 -25.16 2.18
C MET A 1 -1.40 -23.99 3.07
N SER A 2 -0.45 -23.21 3.62
CA SER A 2 -0.79 -22.05 4.48
C SER A 2 -1.56 -21.02 3.67
N GLY A 3 -2.69 -20.52 4.20
CA GLY A 3 -3.47 -19.45 3.56
C GLY A 3 -2.71 -18.13 3.42
N ILE A 4 -3.28 -17.20 2.62
CA ILE A 4 -2.76 -15.84 2.44
C ILE A 4 -2.72 -15.12 3.79
N LYS A 5 -1.62 -14.42 4.07
CA LYS A 5 -1.44 -13.58 5.26
C LYS A 5 -1.67 -12.11 4.92
N SER A 6 -2.00 -11.30 5.92
CA SER A 6 -2.25 -9.86 5.75
C SER A 6 -1.06 -9.12 5.11
N GLN A 7 0.15 -9.47 5.51
CA GLN A 7 1.39 -8.92 4.92
C GLN A 7 1.59 -9.29 3.44
N ASP A 8 1.02 -10.40 2.97
CA ASP A 8 1.11 -10.78 1.55
C ASP A 8 0.28 -9.81 0.71
N LEU A 9 -0.83 -9.30 1.26
CA LEU A 9 -1.63 -8.26 0.61
C LEU A 9 -0.83 -6.95 0.49
N GLY A 10 -0.14 -6.54 1.55
CA GLY A 10 0.75 -5.38 1.52
C GLY A 10 1.87 -5.53 0.48
N LEU A 11 2.46 -6.72 0.36
CA LEU A 11 3.46 -7.01 -0.66
C LEU A 11 2.89 -6.91 -2.09
N LEU A 12 1.69 -7.44 -2.33
CA LEU A 12 1.03 -7.32 -3.64
C LEU A 12 0.78 -5.87 -4.04
N LEU A 13 0.32 -5.04 -3.11
CA LEU A 13 0.13 -3.60 -3.35
C LEU A 13 1.45 -2.88 -3.62
N LYS A 14 2.56 -3.28 -2.97
CA LYS A 14 3.89 -2.77 -3.31
C LYS A 14 4.30 -3.13 -4.74
N LEU A 15 4.01 -4.35 -5.21
CA LEU A 15 4.28 -4.73 -6.59
C LEU A 15 3.49 -3.89 -7.59
N VAL A 16 2.23 -3.54 -7.26
CA VAL A 16 1.44 -2.62 -8.09
C VAL A 16 2.09 -1.24 -8.11
N SER A 17 2.45 -0.69 -6.95
CA SER A 17 3.13 0.61 -6.87
C SER A 17 4.41 0.64 -7.72
N LEU A 18 5.27 -0.38 -7.59
CA LEU A 18 6.50 -0.47 -8.39
C LEU A 18 6.22 -0.57 -9.88
N GLN A 19 5.21 -1.35 -10.30
CA GLN A 19 4.82 -1.42 -11.71
C GLN A 19 4.33 -0.07 -12.24
N LYS A 20 3.55 0.68 -11.46
CA LYS A 20 3.14 2.04 -11.85
C LYS A 20 4.34 2.99 -11.95
N GLN A 21 5.31 2.89 -11.06
CA GLN A 21 6.55 3.67 -11.13
C GLN A 21 7.44 3.32 -12.34
N GLU A 22 7.36 2.08 -12.84
CA GLU A 22 7.99 1.68 -14.10
C GLU A 22 7.29 2.32 -15.31
N MET A 23 5.95 2.35 -15.31
CA MET A 23 5.13 2.88 -16.41
C MET A 23 5.11 4.42 -16.44
N ALA A 24 5.03 5.05 -15.28
CA ALA A 24 5.16 6.49 -15.11
C ALA A 24 6.64 6.88 -15.28
N GLY A 25 7.02 7.25 -16.50
CA GLY A 25 8.29 7.92 -16.76
C GLY A 25 8.51 9.10 -15.79
N ARG A 26 9.80 9.43 -15.55
CA ARG A 26 10.37 10.36 -14.55
C ARG A 26 9.50 11.49 -13.94
N ALA A 27 8.58 12.12 -14.70
CA ALA A 27 7.93 13.39 -14.35
C ALA A 27 6.55 13.28 -13.67
N ASP A 28 5.85 12.14 -13.77
CA ASP A 28 4.47 11.98 -13.29
C ASP A 28 4.34 11.27 -11.93
N ARG A 29 5.48 10.87 -11.35
CA ARG A 29 5.59 9.95 -10.20
C ARG A 29 5.02 10.47 -8.87
N ALA A 30 4.83 11.79 -8.74
CA ALA A 30 4.33 12.43 -7.51
C ALA A 30 2.95 13.09 -7.70
N ARG A 31 2.66 13.58 -8.91
CA ARG A 31 1.52 14.47 -9.19
C ARG A 31 0.14 13.80 -9.15
N LEU A 32 0.09 12.47 -9.23
CA LEU A 32 -1.18 11.73 -9.29
C LEU A 32 -1.62 11.14 -7.93
N ALA A 33 -0.71 10.99 -6.96
CA ALA A 33 -0.99 10.27 -5.73
C ALA A 33 -1.32 11.19 -4.54
N TRP A 34 -0.74 12.39 -4.47
CA TRP A 34 -0.97 13.39 -3.42
C TRP A 34 -1.42 14.74 -4.02
N PRO A 35 -2.25 15.54 -3.34
CA PRO A 35 -2.14 16.99 -3.47
C PRO A 35 -0.70 17.37 -3.07
N ASP A 36 0.03 18.05 -3.94
CA ASP A 36 1.43 18.43 -3.70
C ASP A 36 1.54 19.06 -2.28
N ASP A 37 2.43 18.48 -1.45
CA ASP A 37 2.78 18.83 -0.05
C ASP A 37 2.13 18.03 1.10
N TRP A 38 1.33 16.98 0.86
CA TRP A 38 0.78 16.20 1.98
C TRP A 38 1.82 15.31 2.70
N GLN A 39 2.12 15.65 3.95
CA GLN A 39 3.00 14.89 4.84
C GLN A 39 2.42 14.84 6.26
N ASP A 40 2.19 13.63 6.76
CA ASP A 40 1.61 13.40 8.09
C ASP A 40 2.60 12.77 9.07
N TRP A 41 3.88 13.14 8.96
CA TRP A 41 4.95 12.68 9.86
C TRP A 41 6.06 13.72 10.00
N GLU A 42 6.75 13.70 11.13
CA GLU A 42 8.01 14.43 11.32
C GLU A 42 9.16 13.72 10.59
N ASP A 43 9.98 14.48 9.85
CA ASP A 43 11.22 13.98 9.25
C ASP A 43 12.36 14.03 10.27
N ASP A 44 13.02 12.89 10.49
CA ASP A 44 14.33 12.86 11.14
C ASP A 44 15.40 13.06 10.06
N GLU A 45 16.36 13.97 10.30
CA GLU A 45 17.51 14.26 9.42
C GLU A 45 18.36 13.00 9.07
N TYR A 46 18.18 11.91 9.83
CA TYR A 46 18.86 10.63 9.67
C TYR A 46 18.14 9.61 8.77
N ASP A 47 16.88 9.87 8.39
CA ASP A 47 16.03 8.92 7.65
C ASP A 47 15.65 9.43 6.25
N ALA A 48 16.29 10.52 5.79
CA ALA A 48 16.25 10.94 4.39
C ALA A 48 16.58 9.70 3.55
N PRO A 49 15.61 9.14 2.80
CA PRO A 49 15.88 7.95 2.03
C PRO A 49 16.86 8.40 0.95
N LYS A 50 18.13 8.02 1.10
CA LYS A 50 18.85 7.54 -0.08
C LYS A 50 18.10 6.30 -0.52
N SER A 51 16.94 6.49 -1.17
CA SER A 51 16.22 5.37 -1.74
C SER A 51 17.23 4.73 -2.68
N PHE A 52 17.44 3.43 -2.55
CA PHE A 52 18.35 2.71 -3.44
C PHE A 52 17.90 2.90 -4.91
N ALA A 53 16.60 3.12 -5.11
CA ALA A 53 16.00 3.57 -6.37
C ALA A 53 16.49 4.94 -6.88
N SER A 54 17.15 5.75 -6.04
CA SER A 54 17.81 7.00 -6.44
C SER A 54 19.22 6.81 -7.02
N GLU A 55 19.91 5.75 -6.63
CA GLU A 55 21.24 5.40 -7.14
C GLU A 55 21.16 4.51 -8.40
N ILE A 56 20.11 3.70 -8.56
CA ILE A 56 19.90 2.84 -9.75
C ILE A 56 19.20 3.59 -10.90
N ARG A 57 19.30 4.93 -10.96
CA ARG A 57 18.51 5.78 -11.87
C ARG A 57 18.95 5.79 -13.33
N GLU A 58 19.93 4.97 -13.73
CA GLU A 58 20.61 5.09 -15.02
C GLU A 58 20.70 3.82 -15.89
N SER A 59 20.04 2.69 -15.56
CA SER A 59 20.14 1.48 -16.40
C SER A 59 18.80 0.85 -16.81
N ASP A 60 18.80 0.21 -17.98
CA ASP A 60 17.71 -0.63 -18.54
C ASP A 60 17.30 -1.81 -17.62
N SER A 61 17.94 -1.95 -16.46
CA SER A 61 17.70 -3.00 -15.45
C SER A 61 16.76 -2.56 -14.32
N PHE A 62 16.02 -1.46 -14.48
CA PHE A 62 15.15 -0.91 -13.42
C PHE A 62 14.13 -1.92 -12.84
N PRO A 63 13.40 -2.74 -13.62
CA PRO A 63 12.50 -3.76 -13.06
C PRO A 63 13.24 -4.84 -12.28
N LEU A 64 14.38 -5.31 -12.82
CA LEU A 64 15.17 -6.41 -12.25
C LEU A 64 15.80 -6.04 -10.91
N THR A 65 16.11 -4.76 -10.69
CA THR A 65 16.74 -4.27 -9.46
C THR A 65 15.71 -3.91 -8.38
N THR A 66 14.59 -3.30 -8.77
CA THR A 66 13.52 -2.87 -7.85
C THR A 66 12.67 -4.04 -7.31
N HIS A 67 12.56 -5.13 -8.06
CA HIS A 67 11.75 -6.30 -7.66
C HIS A 67 12.56 -7.39 -6.94
N THR A 68 13.83 -7.12 -6.64
CA THR A 68 14.64 -8.05 -5.84
C THR A 68 14.09 -8.17 -4.42
N MET A 69 14.28 -9.33 -3.79
CA MET A 69 13.89 -9.54 -2.39
C MET A 69 14.55 -8.52 -1.45
N ARG A 70 15.79 -8.12 -1.76
CA ARG A 70 16.52 -7.10 -1.00
C ARG A 70 15.85 -5.74 -1.10
N ASN A 71 15.46 -5.34 -2.31
CA ASN A 71 14.80 -4.05 -2.49
C ASN A 71 13.39 -4.05 -1.88
N LEU A 72 12.61 -5.12 -2.08
CA LEU A 72 11.29 -5.26 -1.47
C LEU A 72 11.36 -5.19 0.06
N GLU A 73 12.37 -5.80 0.69
CA GLU A 73 12.61 -5.67 2.14
C GLU A 73 12.95 -4.22 2.52
N ALA A 74 13.86 -3.56 1.80
CA ALA A 74 14.25 -2.18 2.09
C ALA A 74 13.10 -1.17 1.93
N GLU A 75 12.15 -1.46 1.05
CA GLU A 75 11.00 -0.60 0.75
C GLU A 75 9.80 -0.87 1.67
N THR A 76 9.63 -2.11 2.15
CA THR A 76 8.45 -2.51 2.95
C THR A 76 8.76 -2.77 4.41
N GLY A 77 10.01 -3.05 4.76
CA GLY A 77 10.41 -3.57 6.07
C GLY A 77 10.02 -5.04 6.33
N ILE A 78 9.39 -5.72 5.36
CA ILE A 78 9.03 -7.14 5.47
C ILE A 78 10.28 -7.98 5.20
N GLY A 79 10.60 -8.95 6.06
CA GLY A 79 11.83 -9.73 5.92
C GLY A 79 11.90 -10.57 4.63
N LYS A 80 13.10 -10.75 4.06
CA LYS A 80 13.28 -11.53 2.80
C LYS A 80 12.59 -12.90 2.79
N THR A 81 12.71 -13.66 3.89
CA THR A 81 12.08 -15.00 4.00
C THR A 81 10.56 -14.91 3.96
N GLN A 82 10.00 -13.88 4.60
CA GLN A 82 8.58 -13.60 4.59
C GLN A 82 8.09 -13.20 3.19
N ILE A 83 8.84 -12.35 2.49
CA ILE A 83 8.56 -11.96 1.10
C ILE A 83 8.57 -13.18 0.19
N SER A 84 9.64 -13.98 0.22
CA SER A 84 9.78 -15.18 -0.62
C SER A 84 8.64 -16.17 -0.40
N THR A 85 8.29 -16.44 0.86
CA THR A 85 7.20 -17.36 1.20
C THR A 85 5.83 -16.76 0.85
N GLY A 86 5.67 -15.44 0.99
CA GLY A 86 4.47 -14.71 0.58
C GLY A 86 4.22 -14.78 -0.92
N LEU A 87 5.23 -14.48 -1.74
CA LEU A 87 5.13 -14.62 -3.20
C LEU A 87 4.77 -16.06 -3.61
N ARG A 88 5.37 -17.08 -2.99
CA ARG A 88 5.02 -18.48 -3.26
C ARG A 88 3.53 -18.76 -2.99
N ARG A 89 2.98 -18.24 -1.88
CA ARG A 89 1.55 -18.35 -1.59
C ARG A 89 0.71 -17.62 -2.63
N CYS A 90 1.06 -16.37 -2.96
CA CYS A 90 0.35 -15.55 -3.94
C CYS A 90 0.33 -16.18 -5.34
N TYR A 91 1.45 -16.79 -5.77
CA TYR A 91 1.49 -17.56 -7.02
C TYR A 91 0.58 -18.77 -6.98
N GLY A 92 0.58 -19.52 -5.87
CA GLY A 92 -0.24 -20.72 -5.70
C GLY A 92 -1.75 -20.47 -5.79
N VAL A 93 -2.20 -19.26 -5.46
CA VAL A 93 -3.62 -18.87 -5.53
C VAL A 93 -3.95 -17.89 -6.67
N GLY A 94 -2.98 -17.61 -7.55
CA GLY A 94 -3.20 -16.75 -8.73
C GLY A 94 -3.29 -15.24 -8.44
N LEU A 95 -2.97 -14.79 -7.22
CA LEU A 95 -2.90 -13.37 -6.86
C LEU A 95 -1.64 -12.68 -7.37
N ALA A 96 -0.60 -13.43 -7.69
CA ALA A 96 0.59 -12.96 -8.39
C ALA A 96 0.94 -13.87 -9.56
N LYS A 97 1.74 -13.34 -10.49
CA LYS A 97 2.37 -14.08 -11.58
C LYS A 97 3.78 -13.56 -11.82
N LYS A 98 4.64 -14.34 -12.47
CA LYS A 98 5.89 -13.80 -13.02
C LYS A 98 5.60 -13.15 -14.36
N ASP A 99 6.21 -11.99 -14.60
CA ASP A 99 6.21 -11.41 -15.93
C ASP A 99 6.91 -12.35 -16.93
N ARG A 100 6.39 -12.45 -18.15
CA ARG A 100 6.90 -13.42 -19.13
C ARG A 100 8.28 -13.07 -19.69
N LYS A 101 8.62 -11.77 -19.73
CA LYS A 101 9.88 -11.29 -20.33
C LYS A 101 10.96 -11.10 -19.29
N THR A 102 10.60 -10.50 -18.16
CA THR A 102 11.53 -10.06 -17.12
C THR A 102 11.60 -11.01 -15.92
N GLU A 103 10.70 -11.99 -15.84
CA GLU A 103 10.51 -12.93 -14.72
C GLU A 103 10.21 -12.30 -13.35
N VAL A 104 10.09 -10.97 -13.28
CA VAL A 104 9.81 -10.26 -12.03
C VAL A 104 8.39 -10.57 -11.53
N PRO A 105 8.16 -10.57 -10.21
CA PRO A 105 6.83 -10.71 -9.64
C PRO A 105 5.91 -9.56 -10.06
N ARG A 106 4.71 -9.88 -10.54
CA ARG A 106 3.62 -8.95 -10.80
C ARG A 106 2.37 -9.38 -10.05
N ALA A 107 1.68 -8.41 -9.45
CA ALA A 107 0.35 -8.66 -8.92
C ALA A 107 -0.64 -8.93 -10.08
N ASN A 108 -1.59 -9.82 -9.85
CA ASN A 108 -2.73 -9.98 -10.73
C ASN A 108 -3.80 -8.96 -10.30
N ALA A 109 -3.80 -7.78 -10.91
CA ALA A 109 -4.63 -6.64 -10.50
C ALA A 109 -6.13 -6.98 -10.39
N LYS A 110 -6.67 -7.77 -11.34
CA LYS A 110 -8.09 -8.18 -11.33
C LYS A 110 -8.42 -9.07 -10.14
N SER A 111 -7.65 -10.14 -9.92
CA SER A 111 -7.87 -11.05 -8.80
C SER A 111 -7.56 -10.40 -7.45
N LEU A 112 -6.58 -9.49 -7.40
CA LEU A 112 -6.28 -8.69 -6.22
C LEU A 112 -7.44 -7.76 -5.86
N LEU A 113 -8.00 -7.04 -6.83
CA LEU A 113 -9.17 -6.18 -6.63
C LEU A 113 -10.36 -6.99 -6.08
N GLU A 114 -10.69 -8.11 -6.74
CA GLU A 114 -11.78 -9.00 -6.32
C GLU A 114 -11.58 -9.48 -4.87
N PHE A 115 -10.38 -9.94 -4.54
CA PHE A 115 -10.05 -10.38 -3.20
C PHE A 115 -10.14 -9.26 -2.16
N ILE A 116 -9.69 -8.05 -2.49
CA ILE A 116 -9.78 -6.91 -1.56
C ILE A 116 -11.24 -6.53 -1.31
N VAL A 117 -12.03 -6.36 -2.37
CA VAL A 117 -13.42 -5.88 -2.28
C VAL A 117 -14.31 -6.88 -1.53
N TYR A 118 -14.15 -8.17 -1.81
CA TYR A 118 -15.07 -9.20 -1.27
C TYR A 118 -14.49 -10.00 -0.10
N GLY A 119 -13.16 -10.08 0.03
CA GLY A 119 -12.49 -10.96 1.00
C GLY A 119 -11.77 -10.24 2.14
N ALA A 120 -11.08 -9.12 1.88
CA ALA A 120 -10.13 -8.55 2.84
C ALA A 120 -10.76 -8.20 4.20
N LYS A 121 -11.99 -7.66 4.23
CA LYS A 121 -12.70 -7.33 5.48
C LYS A 121 -12.98 -8.55 6.38
N TYR A 122 -13.07 -9.75 5.81
CA TYR A 122 -13.39 -10.97 6.55
C TYR A 122 -12.13 -11.75 6.93
N VAL A 123 -11.15 -11.80 6.02
CA VAL A 123 -9.90 -12.57 6.23
C VAL A 123 -8.91 -11.78 7.08
N PHE A 124 -8.90 -10.45 6.93
CA PHE A 124 -8.07 -9.51 7.68
C PHE A 124 -8.97 -8.46 8.34
N PRO A 125 -9.83 -8.82 9.31
CA PRO A 125 -10.69 -7.83 9.94
C PRO A 125 -9.86 -6.75 10.63
N ALA A 126 -10.30 -5.50 10.56
CA ALA A 126 -9.81 -4.41 11.40
C ALA A 126 -11.02 -3.67 11.96
N LYS A 127 -10.85 -3.08 13.14
CA LYS A 127 -11.85 -2.24 13.78
C LYS A 127 -11.15 -1.01 14.37
N PRO A 128 -11.79 0.16 14.35
CA PRO A 128 -11.28 1.32 15.08
C PRO A 128 -11.10 0.97 16.57
N GLY A 129 -9.89 1.20 17.06
CA GLY A 129 -9.47 0.88 18.41
C GLY A 129 -9.34 2.13 19.30
N GLN A 130 -8.31 2.14 20.14
CA GLN A 130 -8.03 3.24 21.06
C GLN A 130 -7.55 4.50 20.34
N LEU A 131 -7.63 5.65 21.03
CA LEU A 131 -7.12 6.92 20.53
C LEU A 131 -5.59 6.95 20.63
N VAL A 132 -4.91 7.16 19.50
CA VAL A 132 -3.44 7.12 19.38
C VAL A 132 -2.92 8.24 18.49
N ARG A 133 -1.62 8.52 18.61
CA ARG A 133 -0.86 9.29 17.61
C ARG A 133 -0.47 8.36 16.46
N GLY A 134 -0.58 8.84 15.22
CA GLY A 134 -0.33 8.01 14.04
C GLY A 134 -0.48 8.75 12.71
N ILE A 135 -0.35 7.98 11.63
CA ILE A 135 -0.50 8.44 10.24
C ILE A 135 -1.94 8.18 9.81
N GLY A 136 -2.63 9.16 9.24
CA GLY A 136 -4.00 9.00 8.73
C GLY A 136 -4.13 7.85 7.72
N THR A 137 -5.18 7.04 7.86
CA THR A 137 -5.55 5.96 6.92
C THR A 137 -7.03 6.05 6.56
N ALA A 138 -7.53 5.21 5.66
CA ALA A 138 -8.92 5.18 5.23
C ALA A 138 -9.45 6.59 4.89
N PHE A 139 -10.57 7.01 5.48
CA PHE A 139 -11.18 8.33 5.22
C PHE A 139 -10.42 9.51 5.82
N ALA A 140 -9.35 9.26 6.59
CA ALA A 140 -8.42 10.29 7.06
C ALA A 140 -7.24 10.51 6.11
N ALA A 141 -7.15 9.71 5.04
CA ALA A 141 -6.13 9.81 4.01
C ALA A 141 -6.56 10.78 2.89
N PRO A 142 -5.63 11.58 2.31
CA PRO A 142 -5.90 12.51 1.22
C PRO A 142 -6.60 11.90 0.02
N VAL A 143 -6.31 10.63 -0.29
CA VAL A 143 -6.91 9.89 -1.43
C VAL A 143 -8.44 9.81 -1.32
N LEU A 144 -8.99 9.94 -0.11
CA LEU A 144 -10.42 9.94 0.21
C LEU A 144 -10.89 11.27 0.84
N GLU A 145 -9.97 12.18 1.15
CA GLU A 145 -10.27 13.46 1.78
C GLU A 145 -11.17 14.31 0.87
N ASN A 146 -12.18 14.95 1.46
CA ASN A 146 -13.22 15.73 0.76
C ASN A 146 -14.13 14.95 -0.21
N ARG A 147 -13.99 13.62 -0.33
CA ARG A 147 -14.90 12.78 -1.15
C ARG A 147 -16.13 12.33 -0.36
N LEU A 148 -16.00 12.20 0.95
CA LEU A 148 -17.09 11.94 1.89
C LEU A 148 -16.78 12.68 3.20
N PHE A 149 -17.79 13.33 3.78
CA PHE A 149 -17.73 13.75 5.18
C PHE A 149 -17.93 12.51 6.03
N SER A 150 -16.85 11.97 6.62
CA SER A 150 -16.99 10.87 7.55
C SER A 150 -17.70 11.39 8.81
N ALA A 151 -18.74 10.68 9.25
CA ALA A 151 -19.59 11.10 10.37
C ALA A 151 -18.95 10.83 11.75
N GLY A 152 -17.71 10.32 11.78
CA GLY A 152 -16.99 9.98 13.00
C GLY A 152 -16.27 11.20 13.60
N GLU A 153 -16.32 11.31 14.94
CA GLU A 153 -15.61 12.35 15.70
C GLU A 153 -14.08 12.23 15.58
N PHE A 154 -13.57 11.02 15.37
CA PHE A 154 -12.14 10.74 15.31
C PHE A 154 -11.73 10.04 14.01
N SER A 155 -10.69 10.56 13.39
CA SER A 155 -10.09 10.03 12.16
C SER A 155 -9.39 8.68 12.40
N PRO A 156 -9.50 7.69 11.49
CA PRO A 156 -8.71 6.46 11.58
C PRO A 156 -7.22 6.71 11.30
N VAL A 157 -6.33 6.08 12.07
CA VAL A 157 -4.88 6.21 11.94
C VAL A 157 -4.16 4.88 12.10
N TRP A 158 -3.03 4.70 11.41
CA TRP A 158 -2.03 3.70 11.77
C TRP A 158 -1.16 4.25 12.90
N ARG A 159 -1.12 3.55 14.04
CA ARG A 159 -0.22 3.93 15.14
C ARG A 159 1.21 4.06 14.62
N ASP A 160 1.78 5.24 14.81
CA ASP A 160 3.16 5.52 14.46
C ASP A 160 3.65 6.66 15.36
N ALA A 161 4.81 6.49 15.98
CA ALA A 161 5.38 7.48 16.90
C ALA A 161 5.67 8.82 16.20
N ARG A 162 5.94 8.79 14.89
CA ARG A 162 6.24 9.97 14.07
C ARG A 162 5.01 10.61 13.43
N GLY A 163 3.84 9.97 13.48
CA GLY A 163 2.65 10.46 12.78
C GLY A 163 2.05 11.71 13.43
N ASN A 164 1.52 12.67 12.67
CA ASN A 164 1.10 13.96 13.24
C ASN A 164 -0.38 14.03 13.61
N LYS A 165 -1.19 13.05 13.22
CA LYS A 165 -2.62 12.96 13.57
C LYS A 165 -2.85 12.19 14.86
N LYS A 166 -3.89 12.63 15.60
CA LYS A 166 -4.51 11.84 16.67
C LYS A 166 -5.81 11.24 16.14
N GLY A 167 -6.02 9.96 16.39
CA GLY A 167 -7.13 9.23 15.79
C GLY A 167 -7.33 7.84 16.36
N LEU A 168 -8.36 7.13 15.90
CA LEU A 168 -8.64 5.76 16.31
C LEU A 168 -7.68 4.81 15.59
N GLU A 169 -7.00 3.97 16.37
CA GLU A 169 -6.05 3.00 15.85
C GLU A 169 -6.74 1.98 14.92
N VAL A 170 -6.20 1.80 13.72
CA VAL A 170 -6.57 0.72 12.80
C VAL A 170 -5.39 -0.23 12.69
N GLU A 171 -5.63 -1.53 12.90
CA GLU A 171 -4.58 -2.54 12.78
C GLU A 171 -4.06 -2.62 11.33
N PRO A 172 -2.78 -2.29 11.08
CA PRO A 172 -2.21 -2.29 9.75
C PRO A 172 -2.08 -3.71 9.21
N LEU A 173 -2.11 -3.87 7.88
CA LEU A 173 -1.93 -5.18 7.23
C LEU A 173 -0.58 -5.84 7.57
N PHE A 174 0.44 -5.04 7.92
CA PHE A 174 1.73 -5.54 8.38
C PHE A 174 2.38 -4.53 9.33
N LYS A 175 3.28 -5.04 10.20
CA LYS A 175 3.86 -4.26 11.31
C LYS A 175 4.63 -3.01 10.87
N THR A 176 5.21 -3.02 9.68
CA THR A 176 6.07 -1.95 9.14
C THR A 176 5.34 -1.03 8.15
N VAL A 177 3.99 -0.99 8.18
CA VAL A 177 3.22 -0.10 7.29
C VAL A 177 3.67 1.35 7.41
N GLY A 178 3.79 1.90 8.62
CA GLY A 178 4.22 3.30 8.83
C GLY A 178 5.58 3.61 8.21
N TYR A 179 6.53 2.66 8.25
CA TYR A 179 7.80 2.78 7.56
C TYR A 179 7.66 2.77 6.03
N ALA A 180 6.88 1.83 5.49
CA ALA A 180 6.74 1.62 4.06
C ALA A 180 6.03 2.79 3.37
N VAL A 181 4.98 3.33 3.99
CA VAL A 181 4.15 4.38 3.40
C VAL A 181 4.83 5.74 3.33
N ARG A 182 5.77 6.03 4.25
CA ARG A 182 6.59 7.25 4.19
C ARG A 182 7.51 7.31 2.98
N LYS A 183 7.86 6.15 2.40
CA LYS A 183 8.76 6.04 1.25
C LYS A 183 8.03 5.99 -0.09
N ASP A 184 6.75 5.65 -0.06
CA ASP A 184 5.98 5.28 -1.23
C ASP A 184 4.56 5.85 -1.16
N PRO A 185 4.36 7.07 -1.70
CA PRO A 185 3.06 7.74 -1.80
C PRO A 185 1.96 6.90 -2.45
N GLU A 186 2.33 6.11 -3.45
CA GLU A 186 1.39 5.26 -4.19
C GLU A 186 0.97 4.06 -3.33
N LEU A 187 1.92 3.41 -2.65
CA LEU A 187 1.61 2.37 -1.68
C LEU A 187 0.75 2.89 -0.53
N TYR A 188 1.03 4.10 -0.03
CA TYR A 188 0.21 4.77 0.97
C TYR A 188 -1.25 4.86 0.53
N ALA A 189 -1.50 5.41 -0.67
CA ALA A 189 -2.84 5.58 -1.21
C ALA A 189 -3.58 4.24 -1.35
N LEU A 190 -2.90 3.23 -1.89
CA LEU A 190 -3.44 1.89 -2.03
C LEU A 190 -3.82 1.27 -0.68
N LEU A 191 -2.93 1.34 0.33
CA LEU A 191 -3.19 0.79 1.66
C LEU A 191 -4.34 1.52 2.37
N ALA A 192 -4.41 2.85 2.24
CA ALA A 192 -5.51 3.63 2.81
C ALA A 192 -6.86 3.25 2.19
N LEU A 193 -6.91 3.04 0.86
CA LEU A 193 -8.12 2.54 0.19
C LEU A 193 -8.52 1.15 0.66
N VAL A 194 -7.55 0.24 0.90
CA VAL A 194 -7.84 -1.08 1.46
C VAL A 194 -8.44 -0.97 2.87
N ASP A 195 -7.90 -0.10 3.72
CA ASP A 195 -8.46 0.07 5.06
C ASP A 195 -9.86 0.69 5.03
N ALA A 196 -10.12 1.64 4.12
CA ALA A 196 -11.46 2.17 3.88
C ALA A 196 -12.48 1.09 3.48
N ILE A 197 -12.06 0.07 2.70
CA ILE A 197 -12.89 -1.10 2.38
C ILE A 197 -13.06 -2.01 3.61
N ARG A 198 -12.03 -2.16 4.45
CA ARG A 198 -12.05 -3.04 5.64
C ARG A 198 -12.95 -2.52 6.75
N ILE A 199 -12.94 -1.20 7.00
CA ILE A 199 -13.57 -0.59 8.19
C ILE A 199 -14.75 0.34 7.87
N GLY A 200 -14.88 0.78 6.62
CA GLY A 200 -15.89 1.76 6.21
C GLY A 200 -17.31 1.21 6.20
N ASN A 201 -18.29 2.11 6.33
CA ASN A 201 -19.70 1.76 6.09
C ASN A 201 -19.93 1.41 4.59
N PRO A 202 -21.10 0.85 4.20
CA PRO A 202 -21.32 0.44 2.81
C PRO A 202 -21.10 1.53 1.75
N ARG A 203 -21.42 2.79 2.04
CA ARG A 203 -21.20 3.90 1.09
C ARG A 203 -19.71 4.20 0.93
N GLU A 204 -19.03 4.29 2.07
CA GLU A 204 -17.60 4.49 2.25
C GLU A 204 -16.77 3.40 1.55
N ALA A 205 -17.08 2.13 1.83
CA ALA A 205 -16.40 0.98 1.25
C ALA A 205 -16.61 0.87 -0.27
N ASN A 206 -17.82 1.16 -0.76
CA ASN A 206 -18.10 1.15 -2.21
C ASN A 206 -17.30 2.23 -2.95
N LEU A 207 -17.25 3.46 -2.40
CA LEU A 207 -16.42 4.52 -2.99
C LEU A 207 -14.93 4.13 -3.01
N ALA A 208 -14.42 3.58 -1.90
CA ALA A 208 -13.05 3.13 -1.82
C ALA A 208 -12.75 2.00 -2.82
N ALA A 209 -13.70 1.08 -3.03
CA ALA A 209 -13.59 0.03 -4.05
C ALA A 209 -13.52 0.60 -5.47
N ASP A 210 -14.34 1.62 -5.79
CA ASP A 210 -14.32 2.29 -7.09
C ASP A 210 -13.00 3.03 -7.35
N LEU A 211 -12.47 3.71 -6.33
CA LEU A 211 -11.16 4.36 -6.41
C LEU A 211 -10.03 3.35 -6.52
N LEU A 212 -10.05 2.27 -5.75
CA LEU A 212 -9.06 1.21 -5.82
C LEU A 212 -9.05 0.57 -7.21
N LYS A 213 -10.22 0.31 -7.79
CA LYS A 213 -10.34 -0.20 -9.16
C LYS A 213 -9.65 0.69 -10.18
N LYS A 214 -9.82 2.03 -10.06
CA LYS A 214 -9.14 3.00 -10.92
C LYS A 214 -7.62 2.98 -10.69
N GLN A 215 -7.18 2.95 -9.44
CA GLN A 215 -5.75 2.92 -9.09
C GLN A 215 -5.05 1.64 -9.57
N LEU A 216 -5.76 0.51 -9.60
CA LEU A 216 -5.29 -0.78 -10.13
C LEU A 216 -5.44 -0.90 -11.66
N GLU A 217 -5.96 0.12 -12.34
CA GLU A 217 -6.18 0.14 -13.80
C GLU A 217 -6.97 -1.07 -14.34
N VAL A 218 -7.94 -1.57 -13.55
CA VAL A 218 -8.75 -2.72 -13.93
C VAL A 218 -9.94 -2.26 -14.79
N ASN A 219 -9.82 -2.45 -16.10
CA ASN A 219 -10.91 -2.26 -17.06
C ASN A 219 -11.94 -3.41 -16.97
N VAL A 220 -13.23 -3.09 -17.08
CA VAL A 220 -14.34 -4.07 -17.18
C VAL A 220 -14.62 -4.38 -18.63
#